data_AF-A0A838KD71-F1
#
_entry.id   AF-A0A838KD71-F1
#
_cell.length_a   1.000
_cell.length_b   1.000
_cell.length_c   1.000
_cell.angle_alpha   90.00
_cell.angle_beta   90.00
_cell.angle_gamma   90.00
#
_symmetry.space_group_name_H-M   'P 1'
#
loop_
_entity.id
_entity.type
_entity.pdbx_description
1 polymer ?
#
loop_
_entity_poly.entity_id
_entity_poly.type
_entity_poly.pdbx_seq_one_letter_code
_entity_poly.pdbx_strand_id
1 'polypeptide(L)'
;MTTLRVWAPALVSVDAVVGGSAYDMKRSDDGWWRVDVDRAVHGTDYAFVLDGEGTPLPDPRSRWQPHGVHGASRVYDHSVFLWSDSGWRGRQLAGSVFYELH
;
A
#
# COMPACT_ATOMS: atom_id res chain seq x y z
N MET A 1 -8.54 1.88 12.02
CA MET A 1 -9.18 1.72 10.70
C MET A 1 -8.25 2.19 9.60
N THR A 2 -7.86 1.29 8.69
CA THR A 2 -7.12 1.63 7.46
C THR A 2 -7.96 1.23 6.26
N THR A 3 -8.12 2.14 5.30
CA THR A 3 -8.81 1.87 4.03
C THR A 3 -7.83 1.27 3.03
N LEU A 4 -7.99 -0.02 2.72
CA LEU A 4 -7.31 -0.64 1.60
C LEU A 4 -8.13 -0.39 0.33
N ARG A 5 -7.42 -0.11 -0.76
CA ARG A 5 -8.05 0.15 -2.06
C ARG A 5 -7.19 -0.32 -3.20
N VAL A 6 -7.81 -0.73 -4.30
CA VAL A 6 -7.14 -1.07 -5.56
C VAL A 6 -8.05 -0.71 -6.73
N TRP A 7 -7.49 -0.19 -7.81
CA TRP A 7 -8.26 0.11 -9.01
C TRP A 7 -8.20 -1.10 -9.93
N ALA A 8 -9.36 -1.69 -10.20
CA ALA A 8 -9.47 -2.89 -11.02
C ALA A 8 -10.89 -2.98 -11.61
N PRO A 9 -11.24 -2.07 -12.54
CA PRO A 9 -12.61 -1.86 -12.98
C PRO A 9 -13.22 -3.05 -13.74
N ALA A 10 -12.37 -3.90 -14.33
CA ALA A 10 -12.75 -5.04 -15.13
C ALA A 10 -12.99 -6.33 -14.31
N LEU A 11 -12.61 -6.33 -13.03
CA LEU A 11 -12.82 -7.50 -12.16
C LEU A 11 -14.26 -7.59 -11.69
N VAL A 12 -14.65 -8.80 -11.32
CA VAL A 12 -15.98 -9.14 -10.81
C VAL A 12 -15.97 -9.25 -9.29
N SER A 13 -14.85 -9.67 -8.70
CA SER A 13 -14.64 -9.61 -7.24
C SER A 13 -13.18 -9.31 -6.87
N VAL A 14 -12.99 -8.70 -5.71
CA VAL A 14 -11.68 -8.52 -5.09
C VAL A 14 -11.81 -8.74 -3.59
N ASP A 15 -10.92 -9.54 -3.03
CA ASP A 15 -10.77 -9.73 -1.59
C ASP A 15 -9.44 -9.14 -1.12
N ALA A 16 -9.43 -8.56 0.07
CA ALA A 16 -8.21 -8.21 0.77
C ALA A 16 -7.89 -9.28 1.82
N VAL A 17 -6.76 -9.96 1.68
CA VAL A 17 -6.22 -10.82 2.74
C VAL A 17 -5.35 -9.95 3.62
N VAL A 18 -5.74 -9.75 4.88
CA VAL A 18 -5.01 -8.89 5.84
C VAL A 18 -4.71 -9.71 7.09
N GLY A 19 -3.44 -9.84 7.48
CA GLY A 19 -3.06 -10.62 8.66
C GLY A 19 -3.59 -12.06 8.64
N GLY A 20 -3.71 -12.66 7.44
CA GLY A 20 -4.15 -14.03 7.26
C GLY A 20 -5.67 -14.28 7.22
N SER A 21 -6.53 -13.26 7.26
CA SER A 21 -7.96 -13.47 6.91
C SER A 21 -8.45 -12.53 5.82
N ALA A 22 -9.39 -13.04 5.05
CA ALA A 22 -9.97 -12.39 3.89
C ALA A 22 -11.08 -11.41 4.28
N TYR A 23 -11.23 -10.36 3.47
CA TYR A 23 -12.29 -9.39 3.53
C TYR A 23 -12.77 -9.06 2.12
N ASP A 24 -14.06 -9.27 1.87
CA ASP A 24 -14.71 -8.86 0.63
C ASP A 24 -14.58 -7.35 0.45
N MET A 25 -14.05 -6.92 -0.69
CA MET A 25 -13.98 -5.50 -1.03
C MET A 25 -15.25 -5.07 -1.76
N LYS A 26 -15.65 -3.82 -1.55
CA LYS A 26 -16.79 -3.22 -2.24
C LYS A 26 -16.31 -2.47 -3.47
N ARG A 27 -16.84 -2.84 -4.64
CA ARG A 27 -16.67 -2.08 -5.88
C ARG A 27 -17.44 -0.77 -5.78
N SER A 28 -16.79 0.31 -6.20
CA SER A 28 -17.37 1.64 -6.34
C SER A 28 -17.55 1.98 -7.83
N ASP A 29 -18.40 2.97 -8.12
CA ASP A 29 -18.76 3.35 -9.50
C ASP A 29 -17.55 3.85 -10.32
N ASP A 30 -16.52 4.36 -9.64
CA ASP A 30 -15.26 4.84 -10.22
C ASP A 30 -14.25 3.72 -10.55
N GLY A 31 -14.65 2.44 -10.46
CA GLY A 31 -13.82 1.28 -10.79
C GLY A 31 -12.83 0.87 -9.70
N TRP A 32 -12.91 1.51 -8.53
CA TRP A 32 -12.12 1.16 -7.37
C TRP A 32 -12.81 0.12 -6.49
N TRP A 33 -12.01 -0.75 -5.92
CA TRP A 33 -12.38 -1.65 -4.84
C TRP A 33 -11.88 -1.07 -3.52
N ARG A 34 -12.70 -1.12 -2.47
CA ARG A 34 -12.36 -0.57 -1.14
C ARG A 34 -12.82 -1.49 -0.01
N VAL A 35 -12.02 -1.55 1.04
CA VAL A 35 -12.43 -2.14 2.33
C VAL A 35 -11.74 -1.41 3.46
N ASP A 36 -12.49 -1.19 4.54
CA ASP A 36 -11.94 -0.64 5.77
C ASP A 36 -11.68 -1.75 6.77
N VAL A 37 -10.44 -1.83 7.25
CA VAL A 37 -9.98 -2.91 8.11
C VAL A 37 -9.32 -2.31 9.34
N ASP A 38 -9.89 -2.56 10.52
CA ASP A 38 -9.34 -2.04 11.78
C ASP A 38 -8.00 -2.66 12.15
N ARG A 39 -7.84 -3.96 11.86
CA ARG A 39 -6.59 -4.68 12.11
C ARG A 39 -5.47 -4.38 11.11
N ALA A 40 -5.75 -3.63 10.04
CA ALA A 40 -4.74 -3.24 9.06
C ALA A 40 -3.89 -2.06 9.60
N VAL A 41 -3.21 -2.28 10.71
CA VAL A 41 -2.33 -1.27 11.35
C VAL A 41 -0.91 -1.34 10.79
N HIS A 42 -0.08 -0.33 11.08
CA HIS A 42 1.34 -0.31 10.70
C HIS A 42 2.00 -1.67 10.95
N GLY A 43 2.72 -2.19 9.95
CA GLY A 43 3.42 -3.46 10.05
C GLY A 43 2.58 -4.69 9.69
N THR A 44 1.28 -4.54 9.43
CA THR A 44 0.40 -5.66 9.07
C THR A 44 0.55 -6.02 7.59
N ASP A 45 0.76 -7.31 7.31
CA ASP A 45 0.82 -7.84 5.94
C ASP A 45 -0.58 -7.90 5.31
N TYR A 46 -0.65 -7.55 4.03
CA TYR A 46 -1.84 -7.64 3.20
C TYR A 46 -1.55 -7.95 1.73
N ALA A 47 -2.54 -8.53 1.05
CA ALA A 47 -2.52 -8.81 -0.38
C ALA A 47 -3.95 -8.78 -0.95
N PHE A 48 -4.08 -8.69 -2.27
CA PHE A 48 -5.37 -8.76 -2.97
C PHE A 48 -5.54 -10.11 -3.66
N VAL A 49 -6.72 -10.69 -3.57
CA VAL A 49 -7.14 -11.86 -4.36
C VAL A 49 -8.18 -11.37 -5.36
N LEU A 50 -8.00 -11.73 -6.63
CA LEU A 50 -8.80 -11.23 -7.75
C LEU A 50 -9.70 -12.37 -8.26
N ASP A 51 -10.99 -12.08 -8.46
CA ASP A 51 -12.00 -13.02 -8.99
C ASP A 51 -12.08 -14.38 -8.25
N GLY A 52 -11.74 -14.42 -6.96
CA GLY A 52 -11.89 -15.60 -6.07
C GLY A 52 -10.96 -16.79 -6.35
N GLU A 53 -10.23 -16.81 -7.47
CA GLU A 53 -9.48 -17.97 -7.98
C GLU A 53 -8.01 -17.61 -8.24
N GLY A 54 -7.36 -16.93 -7.29
CA GLY A 54 -6.05 -16.32 -7.52
C GLY A 54 -5.06 -16.43 -6.37
N THR A 55 -3.78 -16.57 -6.72
CA THR A 55 -2.65 -16.31 -5.83
C THR A 55 -2.78 -14.89 -5.25
N PRO A 56 -2.64 -14.68 -3.94
CA PRO A 56 -2.62 -13.34 -3.37
C PRO A 56 -1.52 -12.48 -4.02
N LEU A 57 -1.91 -11.33 -4.56
CA LEU A 57 -1.03 -10.40 -5.26
C LEU A 57 -0.69 -9.19 -4.38
N PRO A 58 0.54 -8.64 -4.49
CA PRO A 58 0.90 -7.40 -3.83
C PRO A 58 0.04 -6.22 -4.32
N ASP A 59 -0.07 -5.19 -3.48
CA ASP A 59 -0.61 -3.91 -3.92
C ASP A 59 0.35 -3.27 -4.95
N PRO A 60 -0.11 -2.94 -6.17
CA PRO A 60 0.70 -2.20 -7.15
C PRO A 60 1.13 -0.81 -6.65
N ARG A 61 0.53 -0.32 -5.56
CA ARG A 61 0.83 0.94 -4.89
C ARG A 61 1.39 0.73 -3.48
N SER A 62 1.93 -0.46 -3.22
CA SER A 62 2.54 -0.78 -1.93
C SER A 62 3.64 0.23 -1.57
N ARG A 63 3.66 0.62 -0.29
CA ARG A 63 4.72 1.48 0.28
C ARG A 63 5.85 0.67 0.89
N TRP A 64 5.63 -0.62 1.13
CA TRP A 64 6.58 -1.49 1.83
C TRP A 64 6.39 -2.95 1.39
N GLN A 65 7.46 -3.53 0.83
CA GLN A 65 7.53 -4.92 0.36
C GLN A 65 8.62 -5.71 1.11
N PRO A 66 8.36 -6.19 2.35
CA PRO A 66 9.37 -6.88 3.15
C PRO A 66 9.73 -8.27 2.59
N HIS A 67 8.86 -8.88 1.78
CA HIS A 67 9.00 -10.25 1.29
C HIS A 67 9.29 -10.32 -0.22
N GLY A 68 9.85 -9.26 -0.80
CA GLY A 68 10.13 -9.15 -2.23
C GLY A 68 8.93 -8.72 -3.07
N VAL A 69 9.15 -8.49 -4.37
CA VAL A 69 8.17 -7.86 -5.29
C VAL A 69 6.92 -8.71 -5.55
N HIS A 70 6.95 -10.00 -5.22
CA HIS A 70 5.80 -10.91 -5.36
C HIS A 70 5.16 -11.25 -4.00
N GLY A 71 5.76 -10.79 -2.90
CA GLY A 71 5.28 -11.06 -1.55
C GLY A 71 4.11 -10.18 -1.14
N ALA A 72 3.55 -10.47 0.04
CA ALA A 72 2.53 -9.61 0.63
C ALA A 72 3.08 -8.20 0.87
N SER A 73 2.24 -7.21 0.58
CA SER A 73 2.52 -5.81 0.91
C SER A 73 2.34 -5.58 2.40
N ARG A 74 2.96 -4.55 2.96
CA ARG A 74 2.83 -4.22 4.38
C ARG A 74 2.26 -2.83 4.57
N VAL A 75 1.30 -2.70 5.47
CA VAL A 75 0.74 -1.39 5.84
C VAL A 75 1.86 -0.54 6.42
N TYR A 76 1.99 0.67 5.89
CA TYR A 76 2.98 1.65 6.32
C TYR A 76 2.29 2.92 6.77
N ASP A 77 2.70 3.42 7.92
CA ASP A 77 2.19 4.64 8.55
C ASP A 77 3.33 5.65 8.60
N HIS A 78 3.18 6.75 7.85
CA HIS A 78 4.17 7.82 7.76
C HIS A 78 4.34 8.61 9.06
N SER A 79 3.38 8.53 9.99
CA SER A 79 3.44 9.25 11.26
C SER A 79 4.36 8.59 12.29
N VAL A 80 4.74 7.32 12.08
CA VAL A 80 5.63 6.57 13.00
C VAL A 80 7.03 7.20 13.05
N PHE A 81 7.51 7.77 11.95
CA PHE A 81 8.76 8.51 11.95
C PHE A 81 8.50 9.97 12.35
N LEU A 82 9.06 10.38 13.49
CA LEU A 82 8.95 11.75 13.99
C LEU A 82 10.04 12.62 13.34
N TRP A 83 9.64 13.38 12.33
CA TRP A 83 10.51 14.36 11.67
C TRP A 83 10.97 15.46 12.65
N SER A 84 12.25 15.82 12.57
CA SER A 84 12.86 16.88 13.38
C SER A 84 13.38 18.05 12.55
N ASP A 85 13.03 18.11 11.26
CA ASP A 85 13.59 19.00 10.25
C ASP A 85 12.59 20.05 9.76
N SER A 86 11.60 20.43 10.57
CA SER A 86 10.55 21.40 10.20
C SER A 86 11.07 22.78 9.73
N GLY A 87 12.32 23.12 10.08
CA GLY A 87 13.01 24.32 9.60
C GLY A 87 13.68 24.19 8.23
N TRP A 88 13.78 22.98 7.67
CA TRP A 88 14.39 22.71 6.37
C TRP A 88 13.51 23.18 5.22
N ARG A 89 14.10 23.90 4.27
CA ARG A 89 13.38 24.50 3.11
C ARG A 89 13.88 24.01 1.75
N GLY A 90 14.70 22.96 1.73
CA GLY A 90 15.36 22.48 0.52
C GLY A 90 16.57 23.32 0.10
N ARG A 91 17.08 23.06 -1.10
CA ARG A 91 18.21 23.76 -1.73
C ARG A 91 17.87 24.11 -3.18
N GLN A 92 18.42 25.22 -3.68
CA GLN A 92 18.29 25.57 -5.10
C GLN A 92 19.15 24.64 -5.96
N LEU A 93 18.63 24.26 -7.13
CA LEU A 93 19.35 23.39 -8.06
C LEU A 93 20.63 24.06 -8.61
N ALA A 94 20.57 25.35 -8.93
CA ALA A 94 21.72 26.10 -9.40
C ALA A 94 22.85 26.09 -8.35
N GLY A 95 24.04 25.64 -8.75
CA GLY A 95 25.20 25.54 -7.86
C GLY A 95 25.21 24.31 -6.94
N SER A 96 24.24 23.39 -7.08
CA SER A 96 24.29 22.11 -6.36
C SER A 96 25.36 21.18 -6.95
N VAL A 97 26.02 20.43 -6.08
CA VAL A 97 26.89 19.30 -6.43
C VAL A 97 26.24 18.04 -5.91
N PHE A 98 26.04 17.06 -6.79
CA PHE A 98 25.40 15.79 -6.44
C PHE A 98 26.44 14.72 -6.13
N TYR A 99 26.09 13.85 -5.19
CA TYR A 99 26.81 12.63 -4.89
C TYR A 99 25.86 11.46 -5.15
N GLU A 100 26.20 10.61 -6.12
CA GLU A 100 25.43 9.40 -6.42
C GLU A 100 25.92 8.26 -5.52
N LEU A 101 24.97 7.64 -4.80
CA LEU A 101 25.20 6.50 -3.91
C LEU A 101 24.36 5.33 -4.40
N HIS A 102 24.98 4.16 -4.53
CA HIS A 102 24.32 2.90 -4.86
C HIS A 102 24.12 2.05 -3.59
#